data_AF-A0A7X2J210-F1
#
_entry.id   AF-A0A7X2J210-F1
#
_cell.length_a   1.000
_cell.length_b   1.000
_cell.length_c   1.000
_cell.angle_alpha   90.00
_cell.angle_beta   90.00
_cell.angle_gamma   90.00
#
_symmetry.space_group_name_H-M   'P 1'
#
loop_
_entity.id
_entity.type
_entity.pdbx_description
1 polymer ?
#
loop_
_entity_poly.entity_id
_entity_poly.type
_entity_poly.pdbx_seq_one_letter_code
_entity_poly.pdbx_strand_id
1 'polypeptide(L)'
;MNLIDKKVTHKSFGVGSIVKQNDSSIEIHFGSENKKFVFPDVFGKFLVLHDKDVAYSVEKIIQKNELEQREEELKKEEEKKLQRKNQEVRLEHEKLMKNHKLHSESQMVNWCDAEEQNSSFSEWKVFSGVIKSGTNKGKPNKPVRLHQNSAVLLTAVDSGMPEKDRRILGVYMVDKNFIGKLCEDGYVPAHSKYRLQLTEQESDRMRFWNYYVNEKSPQKMTWNTGKYRYFYNTWLAQILRDIVSLKSDPKEKELAQQFFEHFCKMNLINEQELPNPNGALMYI
;
A
#
# COMPACT_ATOMS: atom_id res chain seq x y z
N MET A 1 -32.09 -37.75 4.74
CA MET A 1 -32.97 -38.36 5.76
C MET A 1 -34.40 -38.31 5.25
N ASN A 2 -35.17 -39.39 5.40
CA ASN A 2 -36.57 -39.45 4.96
C ASN A 2 -37.50 -39.23 6.17
N LEU A 3 -38.30 -38.15 6.14
CA LEU A 3 -39.27 -37.80 7.17
C LEU A 3 -40.71 -38.20 6.82
N ILE A 4 -40.96 -38.74 5.63
CA ILE A 4 -42.29 -39.17 5.20
C ILE A 4 -42.84 -40.21 6.19
N ASP A 5 -44.13 -40.09 6.49
CA ASP A 5 -44.90 -40.91 7.44
C ASP A 5 -44.48 -40.79 8.92
N LYS A 6 -43.53 -39.90 9.26
CA LYS A 6 -43.17 -39.65 10.66
C LYS A 6 -44.24 -38.79 11.34
N LYS A 7 -44.63 -39.20 12.55
CA LYS A 7 -45.57 -38.46 13.41
C LYS A 7 -44.89 -37.28 14.09
N VAL A 8 -45.58 -36.14 14.07
CA VAL A 8 -45.15 -34.89 14.68
C VAL A 8 -46.31 -34.26 15.48
N THR A 9 -45.99 -33.49 16.50
CA THR A 9 -46.96 -32.63 17.18
C THR A 9 -46.64 -31.17 16.89
N HIS A 10 -47.58 -30.45 16.30
CA HIS A 10 -47.53 -29.00 16.17
C HIS A 10 -48.20 -28.34 17.37
N LYS A 11 -47.59 -27.28 17.90
CA LYS A 11 -48.10 -26.57 19.09
C LYS A 11 -49.56 -26.10 18.95
N SER A 12 -49.97 -25.70 17.75
CA SER A 12 -51.33 -25.17 17.46
C SER A 12 -52.25 -26.14 16.71
N PHE A 13 -51.70 -27.09 15.95
CA PHE A 13 -52.49 -27.96 15.04
C PHE A 13 -52.58 -29.40 15.53
N GLY A 14 -51.97 -29.71 16.67
CA GLY A 14 -52.01 -31.03 17.27
C GLY A 14 -51.13 -32.03 16.53
N VAL A 15 -51.52 -33.31 16.60
CA VAL A 15 -50.76 -34.42 16.02
C VAL A 15 -51.02 -34.49 14.51
N GLY A 16 -49.95 -34.62 13.73
CA GLY A 16 -50.01 -34.81 12.28
C GLY A 16 -48.94 -35.77 11.78
N SER A 17 -49.02 -36.11 10.51
CA SER A 17 -48.05 -36.97 9.81
C SER A 17 -47.44 -36.24 8.62
N ILE A 18 -46.12 -36.34 8.44
CA ILE A 18 -45.44 -35.72 7.31
C ILE A 18 -45.77 -36.49 6.03
N VAL A 19 -46.35 -35.81 5.05
CA VAL A 19 -46.80 -36.41 3.77
C VAL A 19 -45.92 -36.03 2.58
N LYS A 20 -45.18 -34.92 2.67
CA LYS A 20 -44.16 -34.54 1.67
C LYS A 20 -42.98 -33.86 2.33
N GLN A 21 -41.81 -34.03 1.75
CA GLN A 21 -40.57 -33.37 2.14
C GLN A 21 -39.77 -32.99 0.89
N ASN A 22 -39.17 -31.80 0.92
CA ASN A 22 -38.08 -31.39 0.04
C ASN A 22 -37.00 -30.68 0.88
N ASP A 23 -35.97 -30.14 0.23
CA ASP A 23 -34.79 -29.59 0.91
C ASP A 23 -35.10 -28.34 1.76
N SER A 24 -36.16 -27.59 1.47
CA SER A 24 -36.50 -26.34 2.16
C SER A 24 -37.85 -26.34 2.88
N SER A 25 -38.65 -27.40 2.72
CA SER A 25 -40.00 -27.46 3.27
C SER A 25 -40.54 -28.88 3.49
N ILE A 26 -41.46 -28.97 4.45
CA ILE A 26 -42.24 -30.17 4.74
C ILE A 26 -43.73 -29.87 4.67
N GLU A 27 -44.52 -30.83 4.21
CA GLU A 27 -45.98 -30.79 4.22
C GLU A 27 -46.49 -31.81 5.23
N ILE A 28 -47.31 -31.38 6.17
CA ILE A 28 -47.85 -32.20 7.25
C ILE A 28 -49.37 -32.23 7.14
N HIS A 29 -49.93 -33.44 7.20
CA HIS A 29 -51.36 -33.67 7.25
C HIS A 29 -51.84 -33.66 8.71
N PHE A 30 -52.76 -32.75 9.04
CA PHE A 30 -53.44 -32.63 10.33
C PHE A 30 -54.94 -32.87 10.13
N GLY A 31 -55.44 -34.01 10.60
CA GLY A 31 -56.87 -34.34 10.51
C GLY A 31 -57.38 -34.35 9.08
N SER A 32 -57.97 -33.25 8.61
CA SER A 32 -58.51 -33.08 7.26
C SER A 32 -57.71 -32.13 6.35
N GLU A 33 -56.65 -31.48 6.86
CA GLU A 33 -55.92 -30.44 6.12
C GLU A 33 -54.42 -30.73 6.01
N ASN A 34 -53.82 -30.31 4.89
CA ASN A 34 -52.36 -30.27 4.74
C ASN A 34 -51.85 -28.84 5.00
N LYS A 35 -50.75 -28.72 5.75
CA LYS A 35 -50.04 -27.45 5.94
C LYS A 35 -48.56 -27.60 5.64
N LYS A 36 -47.99 -26.59 4.99
CA LYS A 36 -46.58 -26.54 4.58
C LYS A 36 -45.77 -25.67 5.54
N PHE A 37 -44.59 -26.13 5.93
CA PHE A 37 -43.67 -25.43 6.83
C PHE A 37 -42.25 -25.42 6.28
N VAL A 38 -41.44 -24.49 6.76
CA VAL A 38 -40.02 -24.35 6.38
C VAL A 38 -39.18 -25.39 7.12
N PHE A 39 -38.40 -26.17 6.39
CA PHE A 39 -37.49 -27.17 6.93
C PHE A 39 -36.05 -26.64 6.90
N PRO A 40 -35.23 -26.89 7.95
CA PRO A 40 -35.54 -27.57 9.21
C PRO A 40 -36.13 -26.65 10.30
N ASP A 41 -36.20 -25.33 10.06
CA ASP A 41 -36.45 -24.29 11.07
C ASP A 41 -37.78 -24.39 11.85
N VAL A 42 -38.78 -25.10 11.30
CA VAL A 42 -40.06 -25.35 11.99
C VAL A 42 -39.90 -26.28 13.20
N PHE A 43 -38.92 -27.17 13.16
CA PHE A 43 -38.64 -28.10 14.26
C PHE A 43 -37.97 -27.36 15.42
N GLY A 44 -38.22 -27.83 16.66
CA GLY A 44 -37.73 -27.20 17.88
C GLY A 44 -38.63 -26.08 18.40
N LYS A 45 -39.05 -25.13 17.55
CA LYS A 45 -39.96 -24.03 17.95
C LYS A 45 -41.44 -24.40 17.89
N PHE A 46 -41.86 -25.08 16.82
CA PHE A 46 -43.29 -25.28 16.53
C PHE A 46 -43.67 -26.74 16.35
N LEU A 47 -42.73 -27.60 15.95
CA LEU A 47 -42.93 -29.04 15.75
C LEU A 47 -42.00 -29.88 16.63
N VAL A 48 -42.57 -30.93 17.23
CA VAL A 48 -41.86 -31.98 17.96
C VAL A 48 -42.04 -33.32 17.25
N LEU A 49 -40.93 -33.96 16.87
CA LEU A 49 -40.91 -35.31 16.31
C LEU A 49 -41.04 -36.36 17.42
N HIS A 50 -41.85 -37.39 17.19
CA HIS A 50 -42.03 -38.48 18.17
C HIS A 50 -40.91 -39.53 18.08
N ASP A 51 -40.31 -39.67 16.90
CA ASP A 51 -39.18 -40.56 16.65
C ASP A 51 -37.88 -39.91 17.14
N LYS A 52 -37.28 -40.49 18.19
CA LYS A 52 -36.12 -39.91 18.89
C LYS A 52 -34.85 -39.88 18.04
N ASP A 53 -34.61 -40.91 17.23
CA ASP A 53 -33.39 -41.00 16.40
C ASP A 53 -33.46 -39.98 15.25
N VAL A 54 -34.65 -39.83 14.68
CA VAL A 54 -34.94 -38.84 13.65
C VAL A 54 -34.92 -37.42 14.22
N ALA A 55 -35.47 -37.21 15.41
CA ALA A 55 -35.42 -35.91 16.10
C ALA A 55 -33.97 -35.46 16.35
N TYR A 56 -33.10 -36.35 16.83
CA TYR A 56 -31.68 -36.06 17.02
C TYR A 56 -30.96 -35.69 15.70
N SER A 57 -31.33 -36.36 14.61
CA SER A 57 -30.79 -36.07 13.28
C SER A 57 -31.23 -34.69 12.78
N VAL A 58 -32.49 -34.29 13.01
CA VAL A 58 -32.99 -32.95 12.69
C VAL A 58 -32.30 -31.88 13.53
N GLU A 59 -32.12 -32.13 14.82
CA GLU A 59 -31.44 -31.20 15.73
C GLU A 59 -30.00 -30.91 15.29
N LYS A 60 -29.26 -31.93 14.84
CA LYS A 60 -27.92 -31.74 14.24
C LYS A 60 -27.95 -30.85 13.01
N ILE A 61 -28.97 -30.97 12.16
CA ILE A 61 -29.11 -30.13 10.96
C ILE A 61 -29.38 -28.67 11.38
N ILE A 62 -30.26 -28.45 12.36
CA ILE A 62 -30.55 -27.10 12.88
C ILE A 62 -29.28 -26.47 13.47
N GLN A 63 -28.56 -27.18 14.34
CA GLN A 63 -27.33 -26.67 14.95
C GLN A 63 -26.27 -26.33 13.90
N LYS A 64 -26.13 -27.17 12.86
CA LYS A 64 -25.23 -26.91 11.73
C LYS A 64 -25.64 -25.64 10.97
N ASN A 65 -26.92 -25.49 10.63
CA ASN A 65 -27.42 -24.31 9.93
C ASN A 65 -27.24 -23.03 10.75
N GLU A 66 -27.49 -23.08 12.07
CA GLU A 66 -27.27 -21.94 12.97
C GLU A 66 -25.78 -21.56 13.10
N LEU A 67 -24.88 -22.54 13.03
CA LEU A 67 -23.44 -22.29 13.00
C LEU A 67 -23.04 -21.63 11.67
N GLU A 68 -23.49 -22.18 10.54
CA GLU A 68 -23.24 -21.62 9.21
C GLU A 68 -23.77 -20.19 9.06
N GLN A 69 -24.98 -19.91 9.55
CA GLN A 69 -25.56 -18.56 9.57
C GLN A 69 -24.72 -17.60 10.41
N ARG A 70 -24.28 -18.01 11.61
CA ARG A 70 -23.40 -17.18 12.46
C ARG A 70 -22.06 -16.91 11.78
N GLU A 71 -21.46 -17.91 11.16
CA GLU A 71 -20.21 -17.72 10.40
C GLU A 71 -20.40 -16.77 9.21
N GLU A 72 -21.53 -16.85 8.51
CA GLU A 72 -21.84 -15.94 7.39
C GLU A 72 -22.09 -14.51 7.87
N GLU A 73 -22.78 -14.33 8.99
CA GLU A 73 -22.98 -13.02 9.62
C GLU A 73 -21.66 -12.40 10.08
N LEU A 74 -20.79 -13.19 10.73
CA LEU A 74 -19.45 -12.75 11.12
C LEU A 74 -18.63 -12.32 9.91
N LYS A 75 -18.62 -13.11 8.82
CA LYS A 75 -17.95 -12.75 7.56
C LYS A 75 -18.50 -11.45 6.97
N LYS A 76 -19.83 -11.30 6.91
CA LYS A 76 -20.48 -10.07 6.44
C LYS A 76 -20.15 -8.86 7.31
N GLU A 77 -20.03 -9.04 8.62
CA GLU A 77 -19.64 -7.98 9.54
C GLU A 77 -18.17 -7.58 9.37
N GLU A 78 -17.27 -8.56 9.23
CA GLU A 78 -15.84 -8.34 8.93
C GLU A 78 -15.65 -7.62 7.60
N GLU A 79 -16.36 -8.03 6.55
CA GLU A 79 -16.36 -7.36 5.25
C GLU A 79 -16.84 -5.92 5.35
N LYS A 80 -17.95 -5.66 6.07
CA LYS A 80 -18.46 -4.30 6.31
C LYS A 80 -17.45 -3.46 7.09
N LYS A 81 -16.80 -4.01 8.11
CA LYS A 81 -15.75 -3.32 8.88
C LYS A 81 -14.56 -2.98 7.98
N LEU A 82 -14.12 -3.92 7.15
CA LEU A 82 -13.03 -3.71 6.20
C LEU A 82 -13.38 -2.64 5.16
N GLN A 83 -14.59 -2.68 4.60
CA GLN A 83 -15.07 -1.68 3.64
C GLN A 83 -15.10 -0.27 4.25
N ARG A 84 -15.62 -0.12 5.48
CA ARG A 84 -15.63 1.17 6.20
C ARG A 84 -14.21 1.69 6.42
N LYS A 85 -13.30 0.83 6.90
CA LYS A 85 -11.89 1.19 7.10
C LYS A 85 -11.23 1.64 5.79
N ASN A 86 -11.47 0.94 4.70
CA ASN A 86 -10.93 1.31 3.38
C ASN A 86 -11.51 2.64 2.87
N GLN A 87 -12.79 2.91 3.15
CA GLN A 87 -13.42 4.18 2.79
C GLN A 87 -12.85 5.35 3.60
N GLU A 88 -12.61 5.17 4.91
CA GLU A 88 -11.96 6.18 5.76
C GLU A 88 -10.56 6.51 5.27
N VAL A 89 -9.74 5.49 4.97
CA VAL A 89 -8.40 5.68 4.41
C VAL A 89 -8.45 6.45 3.09
N ARG A 90 -9.42 6.13 2.22
CA ARG A 90 -9.61 6.83 0.94
C ARG A 90 -9.98 8.30 1.13
N LEU A 91 -10.87 8.60 2.07
CA LEU A 91 -11.28 9.98 2.37
C LEU A 91 -10.13 10.79 2.97
N GLU A 92 -9.34 10.18 3.86
CA GLU A 92 -8.14 10.82 4.41
C GLU A 92 -7.10 11.09 3.31
N HIS A 93 -6.86 10.12 2.43
CA HIS A 93 -5.98 10.26 1.27
C HIS A 93 -6.41 11.43 0.37
N GLU A 94 -7.68 11.49 -0.01
CA GLU A 94 -8.22 12.58 -0.85
C GLU A 94 -8.07 13.95 -0.18
N LYS A 95 -8.32 14.03 1.13
CA LYS A 95 -8.16 15.27 1.90
C LYS A 95 -6.71 15.74 1.94
N LEU A 96 -5.75 14.83 2.10
CA LEU A 96 -4.32 15.17 2.10
C LEU A 96 -3.86 15.62 0.70
N MET A 97 -4.32 14.95 -0.35
CA MET A 97 -4.01 15.33 -1.74
C MET A 97 -4.51 16.75 -2.06
N LYS A 98 -5.74 17.09 -1.67
CA LYS A 98 -6.34 18.41 -1.93
C LYS A 98 -5.65 19.55 -1.18
N ASN A 99 -5.16 19.29 0.03
CA ASN A 99 -4.54 20.30 0.88
C ASN A 99 -3.01 20.33 0.77
N HIS A 100 -2.43 19.60 -0.18
CA HIS A 100 -0.99 19.54 -0.35
C HIS A 100 -0.42 20.91 -0.74
N LYS A 101 0.61 21.33 -0.02
CA LYS A 101 1.38 22.54 -0.31
C LYS A 101 2.81 22.13 -0.64
N LEU A 102 3.33 22.66 -1.74
CA LEU A 102 4.70 22.38 -2.17
C LEU A 102 5.68 22.91 -1.12
N HIS A 103 6.46 22.00 -0.54
CA HIS A 103 7.62 22.34 0.27
C HIS A 103 8.83 22.47 -0.66
N SER A 104 9.71 23.43 -0.40
CA SER A 104 10.96 23.62 -1.15
C SER A 104 11.94 22.45 -1.06
N GLU A 105 11.78 21.56 -0.06
CA GLU A 105 12.67 20.46 0.30
C GLU A 105 11.85 19.17 0.42
N SER A 106 11.10 18.86 -0.63
CA SER A 106 10.25 17.67 -0.69
C SER A 106 10.88 16.53 -1.48
N GLN A 107 12.18 16.58 -1.77
CA GLN A 107 12.87 15.51 -2.48
C GLN A 107 13.63 14.64 -1.50
N MET A 108 13.79 13.35 -1.81
CA MET A 108 14.53 12.40 -0.97
C MET A 108 15.81 11.96 -1.66
N VAL A 109 16.95 12.07 -0.99
CA VAL A 109 18.15 11.35 -1.38
C VAL A 109 18.32 10.15 -0.46
N ASN A 110 18.46 8.96 -1.03
CA ASN A 110 18.61 7.70 -0.32
C ASN A 110 20.01 7.12 -0.54
N TRP A 111 20.57 6.54 0.53
CA TRP A 111 21.82 5.80 0.45
C TRP A 111 21.53 4.32 0.25
N CYS A 112 21.90 3.80 -0.92
CA CYS A 112 21.87 2.39 -1.27
C CYS A 112 23.20 1.72 -0.88
N ASP A 113 23.13 0.73 0.00
CA ASP A 113 24.24 -0.21 0.20
C ASP A 113 24.31 -1.23 -0.96
N ALA A 114 25.34 -2.07 -0.98
CA ALA A 114 25.60 -2.97 -2.10
C ALA A 114 24.44 -3.95 -2.39
N GLU A 115 23.71 -4.39 -1.35
CA GLU A 115 22.56 -5.27 -1.51
C GLU A 115 21.37 -4.50 -2.11
N GLU A 116 21.13 -3.29 -1.62
CA GLU A 116 20.03 -2.45 -2.07
C GLU A 116 20.22 -1.86 -3.45
N GLN A 117 21.46 -1.73 -3.94
CA GLN A 117 21.70 -1.23 -5.30
C GLN A 117 20.94 -2.07 -6.33
N ASN A 118 20.94 -3.39 -6.19
CA ASN A 118 20.22 -4.26 -7.12
C ASN A 118 18.70 -4.25 -6.87
N SER A 119 18.27 -4.40 -5.60
CA SER A 119 16.84 -4.48 -5.28
C SER A 119 16.09 -3.17 -5.53
N SER A 120 16.74 -2.02 -5.36
CA SER A 120 16.13 -0.71 -5.60
C SER A 120 15.72 -0.51 -7.06
N PHE A 121 16.48 -1.05 -8.01
CA PHE A 121 16.18 -0.95 -9.45
C PHE A 121 15.33 -2.11 -9.98
N SER A 122 15.37 -3.29 -9.37
CA SER A 122 14.48 -4.38 -9.74
C SER A 122 13.06 -4.16 -9.23
N GLU A 123 12.91 -3.70 -7.99
CA GLU A 123 11.60 -3.47 -7.35
C GLU A 123 11.11 -2.03 -7.52
N TRP A 124 11.97 -1.11 -7.93
CA TRP A 124 11.66 0.32 -8.07
C TRP A 124 11.01 0.91 -6.81
N LYS A 125 11.59 0.59 -5.66
CA LYS A 125 11.20 1.15 -4.36
C LYS A 125 12.40 1.16 -3.43
N VAL A 126 12.40 2.05 -2.45
CA VAL A 126 13.42 2.03 -1.38
C VAL A 126 12.79 2.00 0.00
N PHE A 127 13.54 1.46 0.97
CA PHE A 127 13.17 1.51 2.37
C PHE A 127 13.77 2.75 3.04
N SER A 128 12.94 3.51 3.75
CA SER A 128 13.31 4.76 4.42
C SER A 128 14.03 4.56 5.77
N GLY A 129 14.36 3.32 6.11
CA GLY A 129 15.03 2.95 7.34
C GLY A 129 14.09 2.87 8.55
N VAL A 130 14.67 2.60 9.72
CA VAL A 130 13.94 2.47 10.99
C VAL A 130 14.34 3.55 11.99
N ILE A 131 13.42 3.88 12.88
CA ILE A 131 13.64 4.74 14.04
C ILE A 131 14.65 4.04 14.96
N LYS A 132 15.74 4.74 15.32
CA LYS A 132 16.88 4.15 16.05
C LYS A 132 16.76 4.23 17.58
N SER A 133 15.87 5.07 18.12
CA SER A 133 15.75 5.31 19.57
C SER A 133 14.32 5.67 20.00
N GLY A 134 14.10 5.75 21.31
CA GLY A 134 12.81 6.09 21.92
C GLY A 134 11.76 4.99 21.84
N THR A 135 10.53 5.31 22.23
CA THR A 135 9.40 4.35 22.33
C THR A 135 9.03 3.71 20.99
N ASN A 136 9.36 4.36 19.88
CA ASN A 136 9.08 3.86 18.53
C ASN A 136 10.31 3.19 17.87
N LYS A 137 11.36 2.89 18.62
CA LYS A 137 12.56 2.20 18.10
C LYS A 137 12.16 0.93 17.34
N GLY A 138 12.75 0.75 16.16
CA GLY A 138 12.52 -0.40 15.28
C GLY A 138 11.35 -0.23 14.31
N LYS A 139 10.44 0.74 14.53
CA LYS A 139 9.38 1.04 13.56
C LYS A 139 9.97 1.73 12.31
N PRO A 140 9.38 1.53 11.13
CA PRO A 140 9.80 2.23 9.92
C PRO A 140 9.71 3.75 10.06
N ASN A 141 10.63 4.47 9.41
CA ASN A 141 10.55 5.91 9.28
C ASN A 141 9.42 6.28 8.31
N LYS A 142 8.73 7.39 8.58
CA LYS A 142 7.76 7.95 7.64
C LYS A 142 8.40 9.11 6.89
N PRO A 143 8.56 9.03 5.56
CA PRO A 143 9.11 10.13 4.78
C PRO A 143 8.02 11.20 4.55
N VAL A 144 7.58 11.85 5.64
CA VAL A 144 6.39 12.72 5.70
C VAL A 144 6.36 13.89 4.71
N ARG A 145 7.52 14.33 4.17
CA ARG A 145 7.55 15.41 3.17
C ARG A 145 7.32 14.93 1.74
N LEU A 146 7.34 13.61 1.50
CA LEU A 146 7.17 13.05 0.18
C LEU A 146 5.70 12.99 -0.23
N HIS A 147 5.46 13.35 -1.48
CA HIS A 147 4.16 13.43 -2.13
C HIS A 147 4.33 13.16 -3.64
N GLN A 148 3.27 13.22 -4.45
CA GLN A 148 3.40 12.92 -5.90
C GLN A 148 4.31 13.88 -6.69
N ASN A 149 4.67 15.05 -6.16
CA ASN A 149 5.65 15.95 -6.79
C ASN A 149 7.10 15.61 -6.42
N SER A 150 7.29 14.64 -5.53
CA SER A 150 8.59 14.23 -5.02
C SER A 150 9.23 13.18 -5.89
N ALA A 151 10.55 13.11 -5.81
CA ALA A 151 11.38 12.10 -6.42
C ALA A 151 12.46 11.64 -5.42
N VAL A 152 12.93 10.43 -5.67
CA VAL A 152 13.94 9.73 -4.88
C VAL A 152 15.21 9.61 -5.71
N LEU A 153 16.28 10.21 -5.21
CA LEU A 153 17.63 10.10 -5.74
C LEU A 153 18.36 8.95 -5.05
N LEU A 154 18.90 8.03 -5.84
CA LEU A 154 19.65 6.89 -5.33
C LEU A 154 21.14 7.19 -5.40
N THR A 155 21.85 6.97 -4.30
CA THR A 155 23.29 7.26 -4.20
C THR A 155 24.03 6.14 -3.49
N ALA A 156 25.30 5.98 -3.82
CA ALA A 156 26.21 5.09 -3.10
C ALA A 156 27.61 5.70 -3.00
N VAL A 157 28.38 5.15 -2.07
CA VAL A 157 29.83 5.34 -1.96
C VAL A 157 30.44 3.96 -2.12
N ASP A 158 31.37 3.81 -3.05
CA ASP A 158 32.06 2.54 -3.27
C ASP A 158 32.97 2.21 -2.08
N SER A 159 33.20 0.91 -1.88
CA SER A 159 34.00 0.44 -0.74
C SER A 159 35.40 1.06 -0.76
N GLY A 160 35.79 1.68 0.35
CA GLY A 160 37.10 2.34 0.50
C GLY A 160 37.19 3.76 -0.09
N MET A 161 36.15 4.25 -0.76
CA MET A 161 36.12 5.61 -1.29
C MET A 161 35.64 6.62 -0.24
N PRO A 162 36.15 7.86 -0.25
CA PRO A 162 35.70 8.90 0.67
C PRO A 162 34.31 9.42 0.29
N GLU A 163 33.59 9.95 1.27
CA GLU A 163 32.21 10.44 1.11
C GLU A 163 32.05 11.49 0.00
N LYS A 164 33.08 12.32 -0.27
CA LYS A 164 33.09 13.30 -1.37
C LYS A 164 32.89 12.67 -2.75
N ASP A 165 33.19 11.38 -2.90
CA ASP A 165 33.08 10.63 -4.14
C ASP A 165 31.72 9.90 -4.24
N ARG A 166 30.75 10.19 -3.35
CA ARG A 166 29.38 9.69 -3.45
C ARG A 166 28.81 9.96 -4.84
N ARG A 167 28.47 8.90 -5.54
CA ARG A 167 27.92 8.93 -6.90
C ARG A 167 26.41 8.74 -6.91
N ILE A 168 25.76 9.36 -7.89
CA ILE A 168 24.34 9.20 -8.17
C ILE A 168 24.18 7.94 -9.03
N LEU A 169 23.31 7.03 -8.61
CA LEU A 169 23.03 5.78 -9.31
C LEU A 169 21.82 5.89 -10.23
N GLY A 170 20.88 6.78 -9.90
CA GLY A 170 19.62 6.88 -10.59
C GLY A 170 18.62 7.73 -9.80
N VAL A 171 17.44 7.91 -10.38
CA VAL A 171 16.38 8.73 -9.83
C VAL A 171 15.02 8.24 -10.30
N TYR A 172 14.00 8.34 -9.45
CA TYR A 172 12.61 8.10 -9.85
C TYR A 172 11.64 9.07 -9.18
N MET A 173 10.54 9.42 -9.86
CA MET A 173 9.41 10.08 -9.21
C MET A 173 8.72 9.11 -8.28
N VAL A 174 8.30 9.60 -7.12
CA VAL A 174 7.46 8.85 -6.18
C VAL A 174 6.12 8.49 -6.85
N ASP A 175 5.55 7.33 -6.51
CA ASP A 175 4.25 6.91 -7.06
C ASP A 175 3.18 8.00 -6.92
N LYS A 176 2.33 8.13 -7.95
CA LYS A 176 1.33 9.22 -8.04
C LYS A 176 0.30 9.22 -6.91
N ASN A 177 0.11 8.09 -6.24
CA ASN A 177 -0.82 7.93 -5.11
C ASN A 177 -0.08 7.89 -3.77
N PHE A 178 1.23 8.04 -3.73
CA PHE A 178 1.97 7.95 -2.48
C PHE A 178 1.91 9.25 -1.69
N ILE A 179 1.62 9.11 -0.39
CA ILE A 179 1.62 10.19 0.59
C ILE A 179 2.51 9.74 1.74
N GLY A 180 3.66 10.38 1.91
CA GLY A 180 4.67 9.94 2.89
C GLY A 180 4.19 9.95 4.34
N LYS A 181 3.18 10.77 4.66
CA LYS A 181 2.53 10.79 5.99
C LYS A 181 1.76 9.49 6.30
N LEU A 182 1.23 8.82 5.28
CA LEU A 182 0.46 7.57 5.40
C LEU A 182 1.33 6.32 5.23
N CYS A 183 2.65 6.47 5.04
CA CYS A 183 3.58 5.36 4.86
C CYS A 183 3.85 4.67 6.21
N GLU A 184 3.23 3.53 6.45
CA GLU A 184 3.42 2.74 7.68
C GLU A 184 4.53 1.69 7.55
N ASP A 185 4.78 1.20 6.34
CA ASP A 185 5.74 0.12 6.05
C ASP A 185 7.15 0.63 5.76
N GLY A 186 7.32 1.95 5.59
CA GLY A 186 8.58 2.61 5.28
C GLY A 186 9.05 2.48 3.84
N TYR A 187 8.28 1.85 2.94
CA TYR A 187 8.64 1.71 1.54
C TYR A 187 8.12 2.88 0.70
N VAL A 188 8.98 3.40 -0.16
CA VAL A 188 8.67 4.48 -1.09
C VAL A 188 8.71 3.90 -2.51
N PRO A 189 7.55 3.62 -3.14
CA PRO A 189 7.50 3.08 -4.50
C PRO A 189 7.67 4.16 -5.57
N ALA A 190 8.20 3.77 -6.72
CA ALA A 190 8.38 4.63 -7.88
C ALA A 190 7.15 4.69 -8.79
N HIS A 191 6.91 5.87 -9.35
CA HIS A 191 6.01 6.13 -10.46
C HIS A 191 6.35 5.27 -11.67
N SER A 192 5.36 4.65 -12.33
CA SER A 192 5.55 3.70 -13.45
C SER A 192 6.41 4.22 -14.61
N LYS A 193 6.30 5.52 -14.93
CA LYS A 193 6.96 6.15 -16.09
C LYS A 193 8.30 6.81 -15.79
N TYR A 194 8.42 7.56 -14.69
CA TYR A 194 9.53 8.50 -14.48
C TYR A 194 10.58 7.86 -13.59
N ARG A 195 11.45 7.07 -14.23
CA ARG A 195 12.46 6.22 -13.61
C ARG A 195 13.71 6.23 -14.49
N LEU A 196 14.86 6.51 -13.91
CA LEU A 196 16.14 6.55 -14.61
C LEU A 196 17.17 5.79 -13.77
N GLN A 197 17.84 4.84 -14.42
CA GLN A 197 19.04 4.20 -13.90
C GLN A 197 20.23 4.71 -14.72
N LEU A 198 21.30 5.08 -14.04
CA LEU A 198 22.56 5.46 -14.67
C LEU A 198 23.42 4.23 -14.83
N THR A 199 24.13 4.14 -15.96
CA THR A 199 25.23 3.19 -16.12
C THR A 199 26.37 3.56 -15.16
N GLU A 200 27.30 2.65 -14.93
CA GLU A 200 28.47 2.89 -14.08
C GLU A 200 29.28 4.12 -14.57
N GLN A 201 29.53 4.21 -15.87
CA GLN A 201 30.25 5.33 -16.49
C GLN A 201 29.52 6.68 -16.34
N GLU A 202 28.19 6.66 -16.41
CA GLU A 202 27.37 7.85 -16.17
C GLU A 202 27.38 8.24 -14.69
N SER A 203 27.28 7.25 -13.81
CA SER A 203 27.29 7.41 -12.36
C SER A 203 28.58 8.06 -11.86
N ASP A 204 29.73 7.63 -12.38
CA ASP A 204 31.05 8.17 -12.04
C ASP A 204 31.21 9.66 -12.37
N ARG A 205 30.44 10.15 -13.34
CA ARG A 205 30.43 11.56 -13.76
C ARG A 205 29.45 12.41 -12.93
N MET A 206 28.57 11.78 -12.14
CA MET A 206 27.47 12.42 -11.42
C MET A 206 27.69 12.35 -9.91
N ARG A 207 28.60 13.19 -9.39
CA ARG A 207 28.85 13.28 -7.94
C ARG A 207 27.72 14.04 -7.23
N PHE A 208 27.17 13.46 -6.17
CA PHE A 208 26.09 14.05 -5.39
C PHE A 208 26.45 15.43 -4.81
N TRP A 209 27.70 15.58 -4.36
CA TRP A 209 28.20 16.80 -3.72
C TRP A 209 28.45 17.97 -4.68
N ASN A 210 28.31 17.77 -6.00
CA ASN A 210 28.24 18.88 -6.96
C ASN A 210 26.94 19.70 -6.80
N TYR A 211 25.89 19.07 -6.25
CA TYR A 211 24.55 19.65 -6.14
C TYR A 211 24.20 20.01 -4.70
N TYR A 212 24.46 19.09 -3.77
CA TYR A 212 24.09 19.28 -2.38
C TYR A 212 25.14 20.06 -1.60
N VAL A 213 24.70 21.00 -0.77
CA VAL A 213 25.52 21.67 0.23
C VAL A 213 24.75 21.77 1.55
N ASN A 214 25.43 21.48 2.66
CA ASN A 214 24.86 21.79 3.97
C ASN A 214 25.11 23.27 4.27
N GLU A 215 24.08 24.10 4.21
CA GLU A 215 24.18 25.55 4.43
C GLU A 215 24.82 25.92 5.77
N LYS A 216 24.65 25.09 6.81
CA LYS A 216 25.25 25.31 8.14
C LYS A 216 26.73 24.95 8.20
N SER A 217 27.22 24.17 7.25
CA SER A 217 28.61 23.73 7.18
C SER A 217 29.01 23.45 5.73
N PRO A 218 29.15 24.49 4.88
CA PRO A 218 29.32 24.31 3.43
C PRO A 218 30.58 23.53 3.04
N GLN A 219 31.62 23.61 3.88
CA GLN A 219 32.91 22.95 3.69
C GLN A 219 32.92 21.46 4.10
N LYS A 220 31.80 20.94 4.65
CA LYS A 220 31.72 19.55 5.12
C LYS A 220 30.88 18.69 4.19
N MET A 221 31.50 17.66 3.63
CA MET A 221 30.84 16.59 2.87
C MET A 221 30.68 15.35 3.74
N THR A 222 29.66 15.35 4.59
CA THR A 222 29.37 14.20 5.47
C THR A 222 27.90 13.76 5.40
N TRP A 223 27.68 12.45 5.19
CA TRP A 223 26.33 11.87 5.23
C TRP A 223 25.76 11.73 6.64
N ASN A 224 26.61 11.68 7.67
CA ASN A 224 26.26 11.42 9.08
C ASN A 224 25.34 10.18 9.24
N THR A 225 24.21 10.34 9.93
CA THR A 225 23.28 9.28 10.32
C THR A 225 22.03 9.27 9.45
N GLY A 226 21.48 8.08 9.22
CA GLY A 226 20.18 7.89 8.58
C GLY A 226 20.27 7.30 7.17
N LYS A 227 19.16 6.73 6.72
CA LYS A 227 19.08 6.08 5.40
C LYS A 227 18.86 7.07 4.26
N TYR A 228 18.17 8.16 4.56
CA TYR A 228 17.85 9.21 3.60
C TYR A 228 17.94 10.60 4.22
N ARG A 229 17.93 11.62 3.35
CA ARG A 229 17.80 13.03 3.70
C ARG A 229 16.82 13.72 2.77
N TYR A 230 16.19 14.79 3.26
CA TYR A 230 15.47 15.71 2.39
C TYR A 230 16.43 16.72 1.78
N PHE A 231 16.12 17.16 0.57
CA PHE A 231 16.93 18.12 -0.16
C PHE A 231 16.05 18.93 -1.12
N TYR A 232 16.57 20.06 -1.61
CA TYR A 232 15.77 21.04 -2.35
C TYR A 232 15.28 20.53 -3.71
N ASN A 233 14.10 21.01 -4.11
CA ASN A 233 13.52 20.72 -5.43
C ASN A 233 14.43 21.23 -6.56
N THR A 234 15.08 22.38 -6.37
CA THR A 234 16.02 22.96 -7.34
C THR A 234 17.24 22.08 -7.57
N TRP A 235 17.81 21.48 -6.52
CA TRP A 235 18.94 20.56 -6.66
C TRP A 235 18.57 19.32 -7.48
N LEU A 236 17.37 18.78 -7.30
CA LEU A 236 16.95 17.64 -8.11
C LEU A 236 16.67 18.02 -9.57
N ALA A 237 16.11 19.20 -9.82
CA ALA A 237 15.96 19.73 -11.17
C ALA A 237 17.33 19.89 -11.86
N GLN A 238 18.35 20.39 -11.14
CA GLN A 238 19.72 20.49 -11.67
C GLN A 238 20.29 19.12 -12.04
N ILE A 239 20.12 18.13 -11.17
CA ILE A 239 20.55 16.74 -11.43
C ILE A 239 19.87 16.19 -12.69
N LEU A 240 18.55 16.37 -12.82
CA LEU A 240 17.80 15.87 -13.98
C LEU A 240 18.25 16.56 -15.28
N ARG A 241 18.48 17.87 -15.28
CA ARG A 241 19.03 18.60 -16.42
C ARG A 241 20.40 18.05 -16.85
N ASP A 242 21.26 17.77 -15.88
CA ASP A 242 22.59 17.25 -16.16
C ASP A 242 22.53 15.79 -16.65
N ILE A 243 21.59 14.98 -16.14
CA ILE A 243 21.32 13.62 -16.66
C ILE A 243 20.87 13.68 -18.12
N VAL A 244 19.97 14.59 -18.50
CA VAL A 244 19.57 14.79 -19.91
C VAL A 244 20.79 15.07 -20.79
N SER A 245 21.70 15.91 -20.32
CA SER A 245 22.91 16.28 -21.04
C SER A 245 23.92 15.14 -21.12
N LEU A 246 23.88 14.23 -20.15
CA LEU A 246 24.75 13.07 -20.04
C LEU A 246 24.34 11.92 -20.97
N LYS A 247 23.02 11.73 -21.19
CA LYS A 247 22.49 10.65 -22.03
C LYS A 247 22.91 10.79 -23.49
N SER A 248 23.64 9.80 -23.98
CA SER A 248 24.09 9.74 -25.38
C SER A 248 23.09 9.03 -26.29
N ASP A 249 22.36 8.03 -25.76
CA ASP A 249 21.29 7.38 -26.51
C ASP A 249 20.09 8.33 -26.68
N PRO A 250 19.58 8.54 -27.91
CA PRO A 250 18.48 9.47 -28.15
C PRO A 250 17.19 9.12 -27.41
N LYS A 251 16.87 7.84 -27.23
CA LYS A 251 15.63 7.43 -26.55
C LYS A 251 15.74 7.62 -25.05
N GLU A 252 16.87 7.23 -24.45
CA GLU A 252 17.12 7.49 -23.02
C GLU A 252 17.16 8.99 -22.72
N LYS A 253 17.74 9.77 -23.63
CA LYS A 253 17.75 11.23 -23.53
C LYS A 253 16.34 11.81 -23.57
N GLU A 254 15.50 11.33 -24.49
CA GLU A 254 14.09 11.75 -24.55
C GLU A 254 13.34 11.38 -23.27
N LEU A 255 13.53 10.18 -22.73
CA LEU A 255 12.92 9.77 -21.46
C LEU A 255 13.39 10.64 -20.29
N ALA A 256 14.69 10.96 -20.24
CA ALA A 256 15.25 11.85 -19.23
C ALA A 256 14.68 13.28 -19.37
N GLN A 257 14.51 13.77 -20.60
CA GLN A 257 13.94 15.08 -20.89
C GLN A 257 12.48 15.15 -20.44
N GLN A 258 11.67 14.14 -20.79
CA GLN A 258 10.28 14.05 -20.34
C GLN A 258 10.17 13.98 -18.81
N PHE A 259 11.10 13.31 -18.14
CA PHE A 259 11.17 13.33 -16.68
C PHE A 259 11.47 14.74 -16.18
N PHE A 260 12.55 15.37 -16.65
CA PHE A 260 12.96 16.71 -16.22
C PHE A 260 11.81 17.73 -16.35
N GLU A 261 11.16 17.81 -17.51
CA GLU A 261 10.02 18.70 -17.77
C GLU A 261 8.84 18.40 -16.83
N HIS A 262 8.51 17.11 -16.66
CA HIS A 262 7.44 16.72 -15.76
C HIS A 262 7.75 17.12 -14.31
N PHE A 263 8.98 16.89 -13.85
CA PHE A 263 9.42 17.24 -12.51
C PHE A 263 9.36 18.75 -12.28
N CYS A 264 9.87 19.56 -13.22
CA CYS A 264 9.81 21.02 -13.14
C CYS A 264 8.37 21.51 -13.10
N LYS A 265 7.49 20.98 -13.95
CA LYS A 265 6.06 21.29 -13.94
C LYS A 265 5.40 20.98 -12.59
N MET A 266 5.67 19.80 -12.02
CA MET A 266 5.10 19.38 -10.74
C MET A 266 5.59 20.21 -9.55
N ASN A 267 6.78 20.81 -9.66
CA ASN A 267 7.41 21.60 -8.60
C ASN A 267 7.40 23.11 -8.87
N LEU A 268 6.72 23.57 -9.92
CA LEU A 268 6.63 24.97 -10.34
C LEU A 268 8.01 25.62 -10.56
N ILE A 269 8.94 24.87 -11.15
CA ILE A 269 10.29 25.34 -11.46
C ILE A 269 10.33 25.83 -12.91
N ASN A 270 10.85 27.03 -13.11
CA ASN A 270 11.18 27.56 -14.42
C ASN A 270 12.53 26.99 -14.88
N GLU A 271 12.51 26.20 -15.97
CA GLU A 271 13.70 25.55 -16.52
C GLU A 271 14.76 26.54 -17.00
N GLN A 272 14.34 27.68 -17.57
CA GLN A 272 15.25 28.69 -18.10
C GLN A 272 15.98 29.47 -17.00
N GLU A 273 15.40 29.52 -15.80
CA GLU A 273 15.95 30.23 -14.63
C GLU A 273 16.68 29.29 -13.67
N LEU A 274 16.76 28.00 -13.99
CA LEU A 274 17.38 27.01 -13.12
C LEU A 274 18.89 27.27 -13.01
N PRO A 275 19.43 27.59 -11.82
CA PRO A 275 20.85 27.92 -11.67
C PRO A 275 21.75 26.71 -11.94
N ASN A 276 23.03 26.96 -12.17
CA ASN A 276 24.04 25.91 -12.20
C ASN A 276 24.22 25.26 -10.81
N PRO A 277 24.67 23.99 -10.76
CA PRO A 277 24.97 23.33 -9.50
C PRO A 277 25.94 24.16 -8.64
N ASN A 278 25.64 24.26 -7.35
CA ASN A 278 26.38 25.06 -6.39
C ASN A 278 26.60 24.28 -5.08
N GLY A 279 26.80 22.97 -5.19
CA GLY A 279 27.04 22.07 -4.07
C GLY A 279 28.42 22.25 -3.43
N ALA A 280 28.69 21.47 -2.40
CA ALA A 280 29.93 21.57 -1.61
C ALA A 280 31.22 21.46 -2.45
N LEU A 281 31.22 20.63 -3.50
CA LEU A 281 32.38 20.49 -4.39
C LEU A 281 32.65 21.73 -5.27
N MET A 282 31.69 22.64 -5.40
CA MET A 282 31.83 23.86 -6.22
C MET A 282 32.51 25.01 -5.46
N TYR A 283 32.75 24.85 -4.15
CA TYR A 283 33.41 25.84 -3.29
C TYR A 283 34.87 25.47 -2.95
N ILE A 284 35.43 24.46 -3.60
CA ILE A 284 36.77 23.91 -3.35
C ILE A 284 37.68 24.24 -4.54
#